data_AF-A0A1Z5IJ25-F1
#
_entry.id   AF-A0A1Z5IJ25-F1
#
_cell.length_a   1.000
_cell.length_b   1.000
_cell.length_c   1.000
_cell.angle_alpha   90.00
_cell.angle_beta   90.00
_cell.angle_gamma   90.00
#
_symmetry.space_group_name_H-M   'P 1'
#
loop_
_entity.id
_entity.type
_entity.pdbx_description
1 polymer ?
#
loop_
_entity_poly.entity_id
_entity_poly.type
_entity_poly.pdbx_seq_one_letter_code
_entity_poly.pdbx_strand_id
1 'polypeptide(L)'
;MNKPFKLSMGLIVLASIITVLMFGQSQASAALNRKTSALKQADRASVSTKRVALTPTHQLHVVVTAYDKNQNISHHKYSYKLFRNGKSVRTISFSNGHTTRAIKAKPGNYSVRVYSHHKNINFSGGVSTSDQPHFV
;
A
#
# COMPACT_ATOMS: atom_id res chain seq x y z
N MET A 1 39.95 30.24 45.14
CA MET A 1 39.20 29.11 44.55
C MET A 1 38.27 29.66 43.47
N ASN A 2 38.56 29.34 42.21
CA ASN A 2 38.35 30.20 41.04
C ASN A 2 36.91 30.15 40.51
N LYS A 3 36.19 31.28 40.66
CA LYS A 3 34.84 31.51 40.11
C LYS A 3 34.69 31.31 38.58
N PRO A 4 35.69 31.52 37.69
CA PRO A 4 35.48 31.27 36.26
C PRO A 4 35.31 29.78 35.90
N PHE A 5 35.75 28.86 36.75
CA PHE A 5 35.75 27.42 36.44
C PHE A 5 34.35 26.77 36.56
N LYS A 6 33.46 27.36 37.37
CA LYS A 6 32.09 26.86 37.53
C LYS A 6 31.17 27.30 36.39
N LEU A 7 31.45 28.46 35.77
CA LEU A 7 30.67 28.98 34.65
C LEU A 7 30.98 28.24 33.34
N SER A 8 32.23 27.82 33.14
CA SER A 8 32.63 27.02 31.98
C SER A 8 32.06 25.61 32.00
N MET A 9 31.86 25.01 33.18
CA MET A 9 31.36 23.64 33.31
C MET A 9 29.85 23.53 33.03
N GLY A 10 29.07 24.58 33.31
CA GLY A 10 27.64 24.62 32.96
C GLY A 10 27.37 24.79 31.46
N LEU A 11 28.25 25.50 30.74
CA LEU A 11 28.13 25.75 29.31
C LEU A 11 28.43 24.51 28.45
N ILE A 12 29.35 23.65 28.92
CA ILE A 12 29.74 22.41 28.21
C ILE A 12 28.64 21.34 28.30
N VAL A 13 27.88 21.30 29.41
CA VAL A 13 26.75 20.37 29.58
C VAL A 13 25.53 20.81 28.76
N LEU A 14 25.29 22.12 28.62
CA LEU A 14 24.18 22.62 27.81
C LEU A 14 24.42 22.45 26.30
N ALA A 15 25.67 22.55 25.84
CA ALA A 15 26.03 22.33 24.44
C ALA A 15 25.89 20.86 24.01
N SER A 16 26.16 19.91 24.91
CA SER A 16 26.08 18.48 24.59
C SER A 16 24.63 17.94 24.54
N ILE A 17 23.67 18.58 25.21
CA ILE A 17 22.24 18.24 25.15
C ILE A 17 21.61 18.68 23.81
N ILE A 18 22.07 19.80 23.22
CA ILE A 18 21.52 20.31 21.95
C ILE A 18 21.96 19.45 20.76
N THR A 19 23.17 18.90 20.78
CA THR A 19 23.65 18.01 19.71
C THR A 19 22.92 16.68 19.67
N VAL A 20 22.48 16.11 20.80
CA VAL A 20 21.75 14.83 20.81
C VAL A 20 20.32 14.98 20.29
N LEU A 21 19.69 16.15 20.47
CA LEU A 21 18.35 16.43 19.96
C LEU A 21 18.30 16.65 18.44
N MET A 22 19.41 17.00 17.80
CA MET A 22 19.50 17.21 16.34
C MET A 22 19.72 15.92 15.54
N PHE A 23 20.16 14.83 16.16
CA PHE A 23 20.32 13.51 15.51
C PHE A 23 19.15 12.54 15.73
N GLY A 24 18.13 12.95 16.50
CA GLY A 24 16.93 12.13 16.74
C GLY A 24 15.89 12.20 15.60
N GLN A 25 16.05 13.11 14.64
CA GLN A 25 15.09 13.31 13.55
C GLN A 25 15.71 13.00 12.18
N SER A 26 15.87 11.73 11.84
CA SER A 26 15.81 11.28 10.44
C SER A 26 16.03 9.78 10.31
N GLN A 27 15.04 9.01 10.73
CA GLN A 27 14.64 7.91 9.86
C GLN A 27 13.16 8.11 9.60
N ALA A 28 12.86 8.99 8.64
CA ALA A 28 11.63 8.84 7.86
C ALA A 28 11.71 7.40 7.34
N SER A 29 10.98 6.51 8.01
CA SER A 29 10.85 5.11 7.62
C SER A 29 10.54 5.15 6.14
N ALA A 30 11.53 4.79 5.30
CA ALA A 30 11.38 4.85 3.86
C ALA A 30 10.17 3.97 3.57
N ALA A 31 9.02 4.61 3.31
CA ALA A 31 7.78 3.90 3.11
C ALA A 31 8.10 2.92 2.00
N LEU A 32 8.09 1.63 2.33
CA LEU A 32 8.43 0.56 1.40
C LEU A 32 7.61 0.82 0.14
N ASN A 33 8.26 1.37 -0.89
CA ASN A 33 7.60 1.85 -2.09
C ASN A 33 7.28 0.63 -2.93
N ARG A 34 6.34 -0.17 -2.42
CA ARG A 34 5.92 -1.42 -3.01
C ARG A 34 5.19 -1.02 -4.28
N LYS A 35 5.84 -1.24 -5.44
CA LYS A 35 5.22 -0.98 -6.74
C LYS A 35 4.08 -1.95 -7.00
N THR A 36 4.16 -3.19 -6.51
CA THR A 36 3.12 -4.21 -6.76
C THR A 36 2.69 -4.91 -5.47
N SER A 37 1.38 -5.11 -5.33
CA SER A 37 0.78 -5.73 -4.15
C SER A 37 -0.32 -6.69 -4.56
N ALA A 38 -0.09 -7.98 -4.28
CA ALA A 38 -1.04 -9.04 -4.58
C ALA A 38 -2.18 -9.13 -3.54
N LEU A 39 -3.32 -9.66 -4.00
CA LEU A 39 -4.40 -10.13 -3.16
C LEU A 39 -3.93 -11.38 -2.44
N LYS A 40 -3.90 -11.32 -1.10
CA LYS A 40 -3.58 -12.50 -0.30
C LYS A 40 -4.86 -13.28 -0.06
N GLN A 41 -4.89 -14.52 -0.54
CA GLN A 41 -6.01 -15.41 -0.28
C GLN A 41 -6.30 -15.48 1.23
N ALA A 42 -7.56 -15.30 1.57
CA ALA A 42 -8.07 -15.42 2.91
C ALA A 42 -9.50 -15.92 2.81
N ASP A 43 -9.91 -16.81 3.72
CA ASP A 43 -11.28 -17.32 3.83
C ASP A 43 -12.21 -16.22 4.36
N ARG A 44 -12.39 -15.16 3.57
CA ARG A 44 -13.12 -13.95 3.94
C ARG A 44 -13.99 -13.50 2.76
N ALA A 45 -15.15 -12.93 3.08
CA ALA A 45 -16.04 -12.32 2.09
C ALA A 45 -15.40 -11.13 1.34
N SER A 46 -14.25 -10.62 1.79
CA SER A 46 -13.48 -9.64 1.04
C SER A 46 -11.98 -9.79 1.30
N VAL A 47 -11.19 -9.48 0.27
CA VAL A 47 -9.72 -9.55 0.29
C VAL A 47 -9.18 -8.21 -0.17
N SER A 48 -8.16 -7.69 0.53
CA SER A 48 -7.53 -6.41 0.20
C SER A 48 -6.04 -6.56 -0.07
N THR A 49 -5.52 -5.78 -1.02
CA THR A 49 -4.09 -5.63 -1.24
C THR A 49 -3.49 -4.72 -0.15
N LYS A 50 -2.16 -4.82 0.07
CA LYS A 50 -1.41 -3.71 0.70
C LYS A 50 -1.42 -2.48 -0.21
N ARG A 51 -1.12 -1.32 0.35
CA ARG A 51 -1.02 -0.06 -0.40
C ARG A 51 0.21 -0.04 -1.31
N VAL A 52 0.07 0.58 -2.48
CA VAL A 52 1.13 0.90 -3.44
C VAL A 52 1.14 2.41 -3.69
N ALA A 53 2.32 3.01 -3.83
CA ALA A 53 2.44 4.44 -4.09
C ALA A 53 2.42 4.72 -5.60
N LEU A 54 1.51 5.61 -6.02
CA LEU A 54 1.39 6.10 -7.39
C LEU A 54 2.01 7.50 -7.50
N THR A 55 2.96 7.66 -8.41
CA THR A 55 3.57 8.95 -8.77
C THR A 55 2.88 9.55 -10.01
N PRO A 56 3.04 10.85 -10.29
CA PRO A 56 2.30 11.53 -11.37
C PRO A 56 2.48 10.95 -12.77
N THR A 57 3.62 10.31 -13.04
CA THR A 57 4.00 9.83 -14.36
C THR A 57 3.57 8.38 -14.65
N HIS A 58 3.10 7.66 -13.63
CA HIS A 58 2.76 6.24 -13.76
C HIS A 58 1.24 6.02 -13.80
N GLN A 59 0.83 4.83 -14.25
CA GLN A 59 -0.56 4.39 -14.19
C GLN A 59 -0.74 3.33 -13.11
N LEU A 60 -1.98 3.19 -12.64
CA LEU A 60 -2.35 2.11 -11.74
C LEU A 60 -2.85 0.93 -12.56
N HIS A 61 -2.19 -0.22 -12.44
CA HIS A 61 -2.60 -1.48 -13.05
C HIS A 61 -3.33 -2.32 -12.01
N VAL A 62 -4.54 -2.75 -12.32
CA VAL A 62 -5.35 -3.64 -11.47
C VAL A 62 -5.64 -4.90 -12.25
N VAL A 63 -5.28 -6.04 -11.67
CA VAL A 63 -5.60 -7.37 -12.20
C VAL A 63 -6.35 -8.12 -11.12
N VAL A 64 -7.48 -8.73 -11.45
CA VAL A 64 -8.19 -9.61 -10.53
C VAL A 64 -8.67 -10.81 -11.32
N THR A 65 -8.35 -12.01 -10.82
CA THR A 65 -8.94 -13.27 -11.29
C THR A 65 -9.63 -13.96 -10.13
N ALA A 66 -10.84 -14.46 -10.35
CA ALA A 66 -11.64 -15.20 -9.40
C ALA A 66 -11.68 -16.67 -9.82
N TYR A 67 -11.36 -17.56 -8.90
CA TYR A 67 -11.38 -19.01 -9.09
C TYR A 67 -12.43 -19.65 -8.19
N ASP A 68 -13.08 -20.69 -8.69
CA ASP A 68 -13.95 -21.55 -7.90
C ASP A 68 -13.16 -22.51 -6.99
N LYS A 69 -13.89 -23.36 -6.27
CA LYS A 69 -13.30 -24.37 -5.37
C LYS A 69 -12.37 -25.38 -6.07
N ASN A 70 -12.51 -25.54 -7.38
CA ASN A 70 -11.75 -26.47 -8.20
C ASN A 70 -10.60 -25.77 -8.95
N GLN A 71 -10.30 -24.51 -8.61
CA GLN A 71 -9.30 -23.67 -9.28
C GLN A 71 -9.61 -23.36 -10.76
N ASN A 72 -10.88 -23.50 -11.18
CA ASN A 72 -11.32 -23.02 -12.49
C ASN A 72 -11.70 -21.54 -12.39
N ILE A 73 -11.53 -20.79 -13.48
CA ILE A 73 -11.99 -19.40 -13.53
C ILE A 73 -13.51 -19.38 -13.30
N SER A 74 -13.94 -18.59 -12.32
CA SER A 74 -15.36 -18.40 -12.05
C SER A 74 -16.02 -17.56 -13.14
N HIS A 75 -17.23 -17.91 -13.55
CA HIS A 75 -17.98 -17.13 -14.55
C HIS A 75 -18.99 -16.14 -13.94
N HIS A 76 -18.96 -15.95 -12.62
CA HIS A 76 -19.85 -15.00 -11.95
C HIS A 76 -19.42 -13.53 -12.14
N LYS A 77 -20.32 -12.62 -11.75
CA LYS A 77 -20.06 -11.18 -11.68
C LYS A 77 -19.51 -10.81 -10.31
N TYR A 78 -18.46 -10.02 -10.31
CA TYR A 78 -17.76 -9.55 -9.11
C TYR A 78 -17.59 -8.05 -9.13
N SER A 79 -17.17 -7.51 -7.99
CA SER A 79 -16.79 -6.11 -7.89
C SER A 79 -15.56 -5.92 -7.01
N TYR A 80 -14.83 -4.84 -7.28
CA TYR A 80 -13.79 -4.35 -6.40
C TYR A 80 -13.96 -2.86 -6.14
N LYS A 81 -13.51 -2.42 -4.96
CA LYS A 81 -13.37 -1.02 -4.60
C LYS A 81 -11.91 -0.62 -4.61
N LEU A 82 -11.63 0.50 -5.26
CA LEU A 82 -10.34 1.16 -5.26
C LEU A 82 -10.31 2.21 -4.16
N PHE A 83 -9.27 2.18 -3.35
CA PHE A 83 -9.05 3.14 -2.27
C PHE A 83 -7.82 3.98 -2.57
N ARG A 84 -7.91 5.30 -2.34
CA ARG A 84 -6.79 6.25 -2.35
C ARG A 84 -6.65 6.84 -0.95
N ASN A 85 -5.47 6.73 -0.34
CA ASN A 85 -5.19 7.23 1.01
C ASN A 85 -6.23 6.76 2.04
N GLY A 86 -6.72 5.52 1.90
CA GLY A 86 -7.72 4.92 2.79
C GLY A 86 -9.18 5.27 2.48
N LYS A 87 -9.46 6.20 1.55
CA LYS A 87 -10.82 6.56 1.14
C LYS A 87 -11.21 5.81 -0.14
N SER A 88 -12.42 5.28 -0.21
CA SER A 88 -12.95 4.67 -1.43
C SER A 88 -13.13 5.75 -2.50
N VAL A 89 -12.53 5.54 -3.67
CA VAL A 89 -12.60 6.50 -4.79
C VAL A 89 -13.32 5.95 -6.01
N ARG A 90 -13.42 4.62 -6.15
CA ARG A 90 -14.11 4.00 -7.29
C ARG A 90 -14.57 2.59 -6.94
N THR A 91 -15.73 2.21 -7.45
CA THR A 91 -16.21 0.81 -7.45
C THR A 91 -16.29 0.35 -8.90
N ILE A 92 -15.76 -0.83 -9.19
CA ILE A 92 -15.74 -1.39 -10.55
C ILE A 92 -16.30 -2.80 -10.49
N SER A 93 -17.26 -3.08 -11.38
CA SER A 93 -17.77 -4.43 -11.60
C SER A 93 -17.07 -5.08 -12.79
N PHE A 94 -16.92 -6.41 -12.74
CA PHE A 94 -16.41 -7.22 -13.82
C PHE A 94 -17.13 -8.58 -13.84
N SER A 95 -17.19 -9.21 -15.02
CA SER A 95 -17.85 -10.50 -15.24
C SER A 95 -16.81 -11.51 -15.73
N ASN A 96 -17.20 -12.79 -15.82
CA ASN A 96 -16.33 -13.89 -16.26
C ASN A 96 -15.08 -14.07 -15.37
N GLY A 97 -15.18 -13.66 -14.10
CA GLY A 97 -14.14 -13.88 -13.10
C GLY A 97 -12.80 -13.19 -13.37
N HIS A 98 -12.63 -12.43 -14.43
CA HIS A 98 -11.34 -11.81 -14.75
C HIS A 98 -11.48 -10.34 -15.15
N THR A 99 -10.53 -9.53 -14.72
CA THR A 99 -10.39 -8.16 -15.20
C THR A 99 -8.95 -7.70 -15.14
N THR A 100 -8.55 -6.97 -16.17
CA THR A 100 -7.28 -6.23 -16.23
C THR A 100 -7.60 -4.79 -16.62
N ARG A 101 -7.13 -3.81 -15.83
CA ARG A 101 -7.37 -2.39 -16.08
C ARG A 101 -6.14 -1.55 -15.80
N ALA A 102 -5.82 -0.66 -16.73
CA ALA A 102 -4.93 0.47 -16.50
C ALA A 102 -5.79 1.71 -16.14
N ILE A 103 -5.44 2.40 -15.07
CA ILE A 103 -6.21 3.53 -14.53
C ILE A 103 -5.26 4.72 -14.36
N LYS A 104 -5.50 5.78 -15.13
CA LYS A 104 -4.89 7.09 -14.89
C LYS A 104 -5.54 7.72 -13.65
N ALA A 105 -4.75 7.98 -12.61
CA ALA A 105 -5.24 8.50 -11.35
C ALA A 105 -4.27 9.52 -10.74
N LYS A 106 -4.77 10.33 -9.80
CA LYS A 106 -3.93 11.33 -9.10
C LYS A 106 -2.90 10.63 -8.21
N PRO A 107 -1.73 11.23 -7.95
CA PRO A 107 -0.72 10.65 -7.05
C PRO A 107 -1.28 10.29 -5.67
N GLY A 108 -0.75 9.23 -5.05
CA GLY A 108 -1.16 8.81 -3.71
C GLY A 108 -1.02 7.32 -3.47
N ASN A 109 -1.48 6.87 -2.29
CA ASN A 109 -1.38 5.48 -1.89
C ASN A 109 -2.66 4.72 -2.24
N TYR A 110 -2.54 3.70 -3.09
CA TYR A 110 -3.65 2.94 -3.63
C TYR A 110 -3.72 1.52 -3.08
N SER A 111 -4.92 1.04 -2.81
CA SER A 111 -5.18 -0.38 -2.52
C SER A 111 -6.49 -0.80 -3.16
N VAL A 112 -6.60 -2.08 -3.50
CA VAL A 112 -7.82 -2.68 -4.05
C VAL A 112 -8.40 -3.62 -3.00
N ARG A 113 -9.73 -3.59 -2.84
CA ARG A 113 -10.49 -4.59 -2.08
C ARG A 113 -11.50 -5.26 -3.00
N VAL A 114 -11.41 -6.57 -3.13
CA VAL A 114 -12.35 -7.40 -3.90
C VAL A 114 -13.35 -8.02 -2.94
N TYR A 115 -14.61 -8.14 -3.36
CA TYR A 115 -15.69 -8.69 -2.56
C TYR A 115 -16.17 -9.99 -3.19
N SER A 116 -16.11 -11.08 -2.42
CA SER A 116 -16.82 -12.29 -2.76
C SER A 116 -18.22 -12.23 -2.17
N HIS A 117 -19.23 -12.13 -3.02
CA HIS A 117 -20.62 -12.36 -2.64
C HIS A 117 -20.99 -13.86 -2.64
N HIS A 118 -20.02 -14.74 -2.94
CA HIS A 118 -20.20 -16.18 -3.10
C HIS A 118 -19.27 -16.96 -2.15
N LYS A 119 -19.72 -18.11 -1.66
CA LYS A 119 -18.87 -19.01 -0.86
C LYS A 119 -17.85 -19.69 -1.77
N ASN A 120 -16.65 -19.98 -1.25
CA ASN A 120 -15.59 -20.75 -1.92
C ASN A 120 -15.03 -20.11 -3.22
N ILE A 121 -14.86 -18.79 -3.22
CA ILE A 121 -14.18 -18.07 -4.30
C ILE A 121 -12.82 -17.58 -3.82
N ASN A 122 -11.79 -17.88 -4.60
CA ASN A 122 -10.43 -17.42 -4.37
C ASN A 122 -10.07 -16.32 -5.36
N PHE A 123 -9.37 -15.29 -4.92
CA PHE A 123 -8.93 -14.22 -5.83
C PHE A 123 -7.40 -14.21 -5.96
N SER A 124 -6.91 -14.04 -7.19
CA SER A 124 -5.52 -13.72 -7.49
C SER A 124 -5.39 -12.37 -8.21
N GLY A 125 -4.15 -11.93 -8.40
CA GLY A 125 -3.82 -10.62 -8.97
C GLY A 125 -3.59 -9.58 -7.88
N GLY A 126 -3.85 -8.31 -8.17
CA GLY A 126 -3.69 -7.22 -7.21
C GLY A 126 -3.64 -5.85 -7.86
N VAL A 127 -2.89 -4.96 -7.23
CA VAL A 127 -2.66 -3.59 -7.70
C VAL A 127 -1.17 -3.33 -7.89
N SER A 128 -0.81 -2.64 -8.98
CA SER A 128 0.56 -2.27 -9.30
C SER A 128 0.66 -0.85 -9.86
N THR A 129 1.81 -0.22 -9.66
CA THR A 129 2.25 1.02 -10.32
C THR A 129 3.47 0.78 -11.20
N SER A 130 3.86 -0.48 -11.41
CA SER A 130 4.91 -0.91 -12.34
C SER A 130 4.34 -1.03 -13.75
N ASP A 131 5.11 -0.61 -14.76
CA ASP A 131 4.77 -0.81 -16.17
C ASP A 131 4.84 -2.30 -16.57
N GLN A 132 5.50 -3.12 -15.76
CA GLN A 132 5.54 -4.59 -15.84
C GLN A 132 5.00 -5.16 -14.52
N PRO A 133 3.68 -5.31 -14.37
CA PRO A 133 3.08 -5.76 -13.13
C PRO A 133 3.26 -7.28 -12.94
N HIS A 134 4.03 -7.66 -11.92
CA HIS A 134 4.17 -9.06 -11.50
C HIS A 134 3.49 -9.29 -10.14
N PHE A 135 2.46 -10.13 -10.12
CA PHE A 135 1.73 -10.51 -8.92
C PHE A 135 2.20 -11.90 -8.48
N VAL A 136 2.83 -11.94 -7.30
CA VAL A 136 3.30 -13.17 -6.63
C VAL A 136 2.34 -13.53 -5.52
#